data_AF-A0A975JJF8-F1
#
_entry.id   AF-A0A975JJF8-F1
#
_cell.length_a   1.000
_cell.length_b   1.000
_cell.length_c   1.000
_cell.angle_alpha   90.00
_cell.angle_beta   90.00
_cell.angle_gamma   90.00
#
_symmetry.space_group_name_H-M   'P 1'
#
loop_
_entity.id
_entity.type
_entity.pdbx_description
1 polymer ?
#
loop_
_entity_poly.entity_id
_entity_poly.type
_entity_poly.pdbx_seq_one_letter_code
_entity_poly.pdbx_strand_id
1 'polypeptide(L)'
;MRLKRLKVLHTVGSGGLLDGLEVWLERPSSANEHLAPLCLLGPNGSGKSQFLQLVAEIFQAAWHQCSPSEERKSSNSEVLFEVDYQIRSSESDGPVDVKLSRKKQGKSAGPIVMERATPDGWVAVDSETAEFGSLLPSLLIGYTSGDNETLSMPFLLSRAGYADGVANAALQEAELPPDNRMLLIDYGTNLEVLFANLMLSSATSRKAILEHAPFAISPLADVWSGLRILPHPVLLRRRQNAADGKASS
;
A
#
# COMPACT_ATOMS: atom_id res chain seq x y z
N MET A 1 4.62 -10.28 -4.16
CA MET A 1 3.34 -11.02 -4.03
C MET A 1 2.76 -11.31 -5.42
N ARG A 2 2.03 -12.42 -5.59
CA ARG A 2 1.29 -12.81 -6.80
C ARG A 2 -0.08 -13.36 -6.42
N LEU A 3 -1.17 -12.70 -6.84
CA LEU A 3 -2.52 -13.23 -6.66
C LEU A 3 -2.75 -14.45 -7.57
N LYS A 4 -3.35 -15.52 -7.04
CA LYS A 4 -3.66 -16.75 -7.77
C LYS A 4 -5.16 -16.93 -8.00
N ARG A 5 -5.97 -16.61 -6.99
CA ARG A 5 -7.42 -16.76 -7.05
C ARG A 5 -8.10 -15.76 -6.14
N LEU A 6 -9.24 -15.24 -6.56
CA LEU A 6 -10.16 -14.51 -5.69
C LEU A 6 -11.57 -15.07 -5.89
N LYS A 7 -12.19 -15.48 -4.80
CA LYS A 7 -13.61 -15.85 -4.73
C LYS A 7 -14.33 -14.90 -3.80
N VAL A 8 -15.40 -14.32 -4.32
CA VAL A 8 -16.24 -13.37 -3.63
C VAL A 8 -17.50 -14.09 -3.16
N LEU A 9 -17.66 -14.23 -1.85
CA LEU A 9 -18.82 -14.89 -1.28
C LEU A 9 -19.97 -13.91 -1.10
N HIS A 10 -19.67 -12.69 -0.64
CA HIS A 10 -20.65 -11.62 -0.46
C HIS A 10 -19.98 -10.25 -0.31
N THR A 11 -20.58 -9.21 -0.88
CA THR A 11 -20.13 -7.81 -0.78
C THR A 11 -21.30 -6.86 -0.53
N VAL A 12 -21.14 -5.95 0.43
CA VAL A 12 -22.13 -4.88 0.68
C VAL A 12 -21.82 -3.64 -0.18
N GLY A 13 -20.54 -3.31 -0.37
CA GLY A 13 -20.10 -2.08 -1.03
C GLY A 13 -20.36 -1.98 -2.54
N SER A 14 -20.58 -3.11 -3.23
CA SER A 14 -20.83 -3.12 -4.69
C SER A 14 -22.30 -3.32 -5.07
N GLY A 15 -23.22 -3.26 -4.10
CA GLY A 15 -24.63 -3.62 -4.30
C GLY A 15 -24.82 -5.10 -4.65
N GLY A 16 -23.87 -5.96 -4.26
CA GLY A 16 -23.87 -7.39 -4.58
C GLY A 16 -23.41 -7.73 -6.01
N LEU A 17 -22.92 -6.77 -6.79
CA LEU A 17 -22.52 -7.00 -8.19
C LEU A 17 -21.49 -8.13 -8.35
N LEU A 18 -20.58 -8.24 -7.39
CA LEU A 18 -19.50 -9.22 -7.42
C LEU A 18 -19.83 -10.51 -6.65
N ASP A 19 -21.04 -10.66 -6.09
CA ASP A 19 -21.39 -11.81 -5.27
C ASP A 19 -21.36 -13.11 -6.09
N GLY A 20 -20.66 -14.12 -5.57
CA GLY A 20 -20.45 -15.39 -6.26
C GLY A 20 -19.36 -15.36 -7.34
N LEU A 21 -18.72 -14.22 -7.59
CA LEU A 21 -17.63 -14.12 -8.56
C LEU A 21 -16.44 -14.98 -8.11
N GLU A 22 -15.90 -15.76 -9.03
CA GLU A 22 -14.66 -16.51 -8.83
C GLU A 22 -13.71 -16.26 -10.01
N VAL A 23 -12.53 -15.73 -9.73
CA VAL A 23 -11.52 -15.37 -10.74
C VAL A 23 -10.22 -16.11 -10.44
N TRP A 24 -9.71 -16.81 -11.44
CA TRP A 24 -8.38 -17.43 -11.42
C TRP A 24 -7.40 -16.51 -12.14
N LEU A 25 -6.36 -16.11 -11.43
CA LEU A 25 -5.35 -15.10 -11.81
C LEU A 25 -3.97 -15.74 -12.05
N GLU A 26 -3.92 -17.08 -12.00
CA GLU A 26 -2.70 -17.85 -12.13
C GLU A 26 -2.13 -17.75 -13.54
N ARG A 27 -0.80 -17.61 -13.63
CA ARG A 27 -0.09 -17.41 -14.90
C ARG A 27 0.63 -18.69 -15.30
N PRO A 28 0.68 -19.03 -16.60
CA PRO A 28 1.52 -20.12 -17.08
C PRO A 28 3.00 -19.82 -16.77
N SER A 29 3.70 -20.80 -16.20
CA SER A 29 5.07 -20.70 -15.68
C SER A 29 6.14 -20.36 -16.76
N SER A 30 5.78 -20.46 -18.04
CA SER A 30 6.70 -20.29 -19.17
C SER A 30 7.00 -18.85 -19.57
N ALA A 31 6.34 -17.85 -18.98
CA ALA A 31 6.62 -16.45 -19.26
C ALA A 31 7.74 -15.93 -18.36
N ASN A 32 8.98 -15.95 -18.86
CA ASN A 32 10.15 -15.23 -18.34
C ASN A 32 10.01 -13.70 -18.48
N GLU A 33 8.80 -13.17 -18.35
CA GLU A 33 8.55 -11.74 -18.44
C GLU A 33 8.39 -11.19 -17.02
N HIS A 34 9.40 -10.44 -16.60
CA HIS A 34 9.44 -9.73 -15.33
C HIS A 34 8.23 -8.78 -15.11
N LEU A 35 7.40 -8.57 -16.14
CA LEU A 35 6.15 -7.80 -16.11
C LEU A 35 5.11 -8.40 -17.08
N ALA A 36 4.37 -9.42 -16.66
CA ALA A 36 3.15 -9.84 -17.36
C ALA A 36 1.92 -9.19 -16.71
N PRO A 37 1.35 -8.10 -17.27
CA PRO A 37 0.18 -7.45 -16.70
C PRO A 37 -1.07 -8.33 -16.83
N LEU A 38 -1.94 -8.28 -15.81
CA LEU A 38 -3.28 -8.84 -15.90
C LEU A 38 -4.24 -7.73 -16.33
N CYS A 39 -4.93 -7.92 -17.45
CA CYS A 39 -5.87 -6.95 -17.99
C CYS A 39 -7.31 -7.37 -17.67
N LEU A 40 -8.05 -6.51 -16.96
CA LEU A 40 -9.51 -6.65 -16.78
C LEU A 40 -10.22 -5.89 -17.90
N LEU A 41 -10.86 -6.62 -18.82
CA LEU A 41 -11.57 -6.05 -19.97
C LEU A 41 -13.09 -6.20 -19.79
N GLY A 42 -13.86 -5.21 -20.23
CA GLY A 42 -15.31 -5.22 -20.15
C GLY A 42 -15.93 -3.84 -20.37
N PRO A 43 -17.23 -3.76 -20.66
CA PRO A 43 -17.93 -2.49 -20.87
C PRO A 43 -17.92 -1.60 -19.62
N ASN A 44 -18.22 -0.31 -19.80
CA ASN A 44 -18.38 0.60 -18.66
C ASN A 44 -19.49 0.10 -17.74
N GLY A 45 -19.27 0.17 -16.42
CA GLY A 45 -20.19 -0.38 -15.42
C GLY A 45 -20.08 -1.90 -15.18
N SER A 46 -19.20 -2.62 -15.87
CA SER A 46 -19.05 -4.08 -15.71
C SER A 46 -18.39 -4.55 -14.40
N GLY A 47 -18.15 -3.66 -13.43
CA GLY A 47 -17.55 -4.04 -12.14
C GLY A 47 -16.01 -4.02 -12.07
N LYS A 48 -15.29 -3.57 -13.11
CA LYS A 48 -13.81 -3.60 -13.14
C LYS A 48 -13.18 -2.83 -11.98
N SER A 49 -13.61 -1.58 -11.79
CA SER A 49 -13.11 -0.73 -10.71
C SER A 49 -13.51 -1.27 -9.35
N GLN A 50 -14.74 -1.79 -9.22
CA GLN A 50 -15.25 -2.42 -8.02
C GLN A 50 -14.43 -3.66 -7.64
N PHE A 51 -13.99 -4.45 -8.61
CA PHE A 51 -13.11 -5.59 -8.36
C PHE A 51 -11.74 -5.15 -7.80
N LEU A 52 -11.12 -4.14 -8.41
CA LEU A 52 -9.84 -3.60 -7.93
C LEU A 52 -9.97 -2.97 -6.54
N GLN A 53 -11.08 -2.26 -6.29
CA GLN A 53 -11.42 -1.73 -4.97
C GLN A 53 -11.55 -2.87 -3.96
N LEU A 54 -12.32 -3.91 -4.27
CA LEU A 54 -12.52 -5.08 -3.40
C LEU A 54 -11.19 -5.73 -2.99
N VAL A 55 -10.25 -5.88 -3.93
CA VAL A 55 -8.90 -6.39 -3.63
C VAL A 55 -8.21 -5.50 -2.60
N ALA A 56 -8.31 -4.17 -2.74
CA ALA A 56 -7.74 -3.23 -1.78
C ALA A 56 -8.42 -3.30 -0.41
N GLU A 57 -9.74 -3.39 -0.37
CA GLU A 57 -10.53 -3.53 0.87
C GLU A 57 -10.19 -4.81 1.63
N ILE A 58 -9.96 -5.92 0.91
CA ILE A 58 -9.56 -7.20 1.50
C ILE A 58 -8.24 -7.07 2.27
N PHE A 59 -7.21 -6.51 1.64
CA PHE A 59 -5.91 -6.35 2.29
C PHE A 59 -5.93 -5.28 3.38
N GLN A 60 -6.70 -4.20 3.19
CA GLN A 60 -6.94 -3.21 4.25
C GLN A 60 -7.58 -3.84 5.48
N ALA A 61 -8.61 -4.66 5.31
CA ALA A 61 -9.27 -5.36 6.41
C ALA A 61 -8.33 -6.34 7.11
N ALA A 62 -7.43 -7.01 6.36
CA ALA A 62 -6.44 -7.91 6.92
C ALA A 62 -5.39 -7.18 7.77
N TRP A 63 -4.85 -6.05 7.29
CA TRP A 63 -3.95 -5.21 8.08
C TRP A 63 -4.63 -4.63 9.31
N HIS A 64 -5.89 -4.19 9.19
CA HIS A 64 -6.64 -3.68 10.34
C HIS A 64 -6.78 -4.71 11.46
N GLN A 65 -6.91 -6.00 11.11
CA GLN A 65 -7.02 -7.08 12.10
C GLN A 65 -5.70 -7.36 12.82
N CYS A 66 -4.56 -7.39 12.12
CA CYS A 66 -3.26 -7.72 12.73
C CYS A 66 -2.47 -6.51 13.26
N SER A 67 -2.73 -5.32 12.73
CA SER A 67 -1.99 -4.09 13.06
C SER A 67 -2.93 -2.87 13.01
N PRO A 68 -3.87 -2.75 13.99
CA PRO A 68 -4.84 -1.65 14.01
C PRO A 68 -4.19 -0.25 14.14
N SER A 69 -2.96 -0.17 14.63
CA SER A 69 -2.17 1.06 14.71
C SER A 69 -1.64 1.52 13.35
N GLU A 70 -1.46 0.61 12.40
CA GLU A 70 -1.00 0.92 11.05
C GLU A 70 -2.18 1.17 10.12
N GLU A 71 -3.24 0.37 10.23
CA GLU A 71 -4.49 0.57 9.49
C GLU A 71 -5.65 0.71 10.48
N ARG A 72 -6.10 1.94 10.72
CA ARG A 72 -7.05 2.26 11.81
C ARG A 72 -8.51 2.08 11.44
N LYS A 73 -8.83 2.02 10.15
CA LYS A 73 -10.21 1.90 9.65
C LYS A 73 -10.26 0.84 8.56
N SER A 74 -11.16 -0.13 8.72
CA SER A 74 -11.56 -0.97 7.59
C SER A 74 -12.64 -0.24 6.79
N SER A 75 -12.44 -0.11 5.49
CA SER A 75 -13.44 0.42 4.56
C SER A 75 -14.64 -0.52 4.38
N ASN A 76 -14.47 -1.81 4.64
CA ASN A 76 -15.50 -2.83 4.45
C ASN A 76 -15.31 -4.01 5.43
N SER A 77 -16.01 -3.97 6.57
CA SER A 77 -15.99 -5.03 7.57
C SER A 77 -16.80 -6.27 7.17
N GLU A 78 -17.77 -6.12 6.26
CA GLU A 78 -18.77 -7.16 5.95
C GLU A 78 -18.44 -8.01 4.72
N VAL A 79 -17.34 -7.71 4.02
CA VAL A 79 -16.91 -8.50 2.86
C VAL A 79 -16.62 -9.95 3.26
N LEU A 80 -17.18 -10.88 2.50
CA LEU A 80 -16.91 -12.32 2.63
C LEU A 80 -16.16 -12.80 1.38
N PHE A 81 -15.01 -13.43 1.57
CA PHE A 81 -14.09 -13.76 0.48
C PHE A 81 -13.21 -14.96 0.80
N GLU A 82 -12.63 -15.54 -0.25
CA GLU A 82 -11.48 -16.42 -0.21
C GLU A 82 -10.47 -15.92 -1.24
N VAL A 83 -9.23 -15.63 -0.83
CA VAL A 83 -8.16 -15.21 -1.73
C VAL A 83 -6.94 -16.09 -1.54
N ASP A 84 -6.43 -16.61 -2.65
CA ASP A 84 -5.23 -17.43 -2.70
C ASP A 84 -4.13 -16.62 -3.39
N TYR A 85 -2.95 -16.58 -2.80
CA TYR A 85 -1.82 -15.85 -3.35
C TYR A 85 -0.48 -16.44 -2.92
N GLN A 86 0.58 -15.99 -3.58
CA GLN A 86 1.94 -16.36 -3.28
C GLN A 86 2.74 -15.12 -2.86
N ILE A 87 3.50 -15.21 -1.78
CA ILE A 87 4.31 -14.10 -1.27
C ILE A 87 5.67 -14.61 -0.80
N ARG A 88 6.69 -13.76 -0.87
CA ARG A 88 7.98 -14.03 -0.23
C ARG A 88 7.94 -13.32 1.12
N SER A 89 7.95 -14.08 2.21
CA SER A 89 8.14 -13.51 3.55
C SER A 89 9.63 -13.25 3.77
N SER A 90 9.94 -12.31 4.65
CA SER A 90 11.30 -12.11 5.17
C SER A 90 11.82 -13.34 5.93
N GLU A 91 10.93 -14.18 6.44
CA GLU A 91 11.26 -15.35 7.26
C GLU A 91 11.44 -16.65 6.44
N SER A 92 11.07 -16.63 5.16
CA SER A 92 11.11 -17.81 4.29
C SER A 92 12.10 -17.66 3.14
N ASP A 93 12.91 -18.70 2.89
CA ASP A 93 13.92 -18.72 1.81
C ASP A 93 13.31 -18.77 0.40
N GLY A 94 11.99 -18.93 0.30
CA GLY A 94 11.26 -19.04 -0.96
C GLY A 94 9.86 -18.43 -0.91
N PRO A 95 9.17 -18.37 -2.07
CA PRO A 95 7.77 -17.98 -2.12
C PRO A 95 6.88 -19.03 -1.43
N VAL A 96 5.97 -18.56 -0.58
CA VAL A 96 5.00 -19.36 0.17
C VAL A 96 3.60 -19.09 -0.38
N ASP A 97 2.80 -20.14 -0.52
CA ASP A 97 1.39 -20.02 -0.86
C ASP A 97 0.56 -19.76 0.41
N VAL A 98 -0.33 -18.79 0.32
CA VAL A 98 -1.15 -18.28 1.41
C VAL A 98 -2.60 -18.26 0.97
N LYS A 99 -3.48 -18.70 1.87
CA LYS A 99 -4.92 -18.55 1.77
C LYS A 99 -5.36 -17.56 2.83
N LEU A 100 -6.15 -16.59 2.42
CA LEU A 100 -6.77 -15.63 3.31
C LEU A 100 -8.27 -15.65 3.07
N SER A 101 -9.06 -15.80 4.12
CA SER A 101 -10.51 -15.91 3.97
C SER A 101 -11.27 -15.22 5.08
N ARG A 102 -12.46 -14.77 4.75
CA ARG A 102 -13.46 -14.26 5.70
C ARG A 102 -14.80 -14.86 5.34
N LYS A 103 -15.40 -15.59 6.28
CA LYS A 103 -16.68 -16.28 6.11
C LYS A 103 -17.68 -15.78 7.12
N LYS A 104 -18.97 -16.03 6.87
CA LYS A 104 -20.03 -15.66 7.79
C LYS A 104 -19.93 -16.45 9.09
N GLN A 105 -20.09 -15.77 10.23
CA GLN A 105 -20.19 -16.40 11.54
C GLN A 105 -21.50 -15.96 12.18
N GLY A 106 -22.50 -16.85 12.18
CA GLY A 106 -23.85 -16.50 12.61
C GLY A 106 -24.52 -15.50 11.65
N LYS A 107 -24.84 -14.30 12.14
CA LYS A 107 -25.52 -13.25 11.35
C LYS A 107 -24.58 -12.23 10.70
N SER A 108 -23.32 -12.13 11.15
CA SER A 108 -22.34 -11.14 10.70
C SER A 108 -21.13 -11.80 10.02
N ALA A 109 -20.25 -10.98 9.43
CA ALA A 109 -18.93 -11.44 9.04
C ALA A 109 -18.12 -11.95 10.25
N GLY A 110 -17.40 -13.05 10.07
CA GLY A 110 -16.47 -13.59 11.04
C GLY A 110 -15.07 -12.96 10.94
N PRO A 111 -14.10 -13.43 11.74
CA PRO A 111 -12.71 -12.98 11.65
C PRO A 111 -12.07 -13.37 10.31
N ILE A 112 -11.02 -12.65 9.92
CA ILE A 112 -10.16 -13.08 8.81
C ILE A 112 -9.27 -14.20 9.33
N VAL A 113 -9.22 -15.29 8.57
CA VAL A 113 -8.38 -16.46 8.84
C VAL A 113 -7.34 -16.56 7.74
N MET A 114 -6.10 -16.84 8.13
CA MET A 114 -4.99 -17.08 7.22
C MET A 114 -4.46 -18.50 7.40
N GLU A 115 -4.14 -19.15 6.28
CA GLU A 115 -3.43 -20.43 6.25
C GLU A 115 -2.23 -20.31 5.30
N ARG A 116 -1.11 -20.92 5.67
CA ARG A 116 0.06 -21.03 4.79
C ARG A 116 0.33 -22.47 4.39
N ALA A 117 0.88 -22.66 3.19
CA ALA A 117 1.31 -23.96 2.72
C ALA A 117 2.63 -24.39 3.40
N THR A 118 2.68 -25.64 3.82
CA THR A 118 3.86 -26.36 4.33
C THR A 118 3.97 -27.70 3.58
N PRO A 119 5.11 -28.41 3.70
CA PRO A 119 5.25 -29.75 3.10
C PRO A 119 4.18 -30.74 3.56
N ASP A 120 3.66 -30.56 4.78
CA ASP A 120 2.69 -31.46 5.42
C ASP A 120 1.23 -31.01 5.24
N GLY A 121 0.99 -29.87 4.58
CA GLY A 121 -0.37 -29.38 4.30
C GLY A 121 -0.53 -27.87 4.52
N TRP A 122 -1.73 -27.47 4.93
CA TRP A 122 -2.05 -26.08 5.25
C TRP A 122 -2.04 -25.90 6.77
N VAL A 123 -1.34 -24.87 7.24
CA VAL A 123 -1.22 -24.53 8.66
C VAL A 123 -1.83 -23.15 8.89
N ALA A 124 -2.72 -23.05 9.88
CA ALA A 124 -3.33 -21.78 10.26
C ALA A 124 -2.27 -20.84 10.88
N VAL A 125 -2.36 -19.56 10.53
CA VAL A 125 -1.50 -18.50 11.06
C VAL A 125 -2.34 -17.59 11.94
N ASP A 126 -1.91 -17.40 13.19
CA ASP A 126 -2.61 -16.57 14.16
C ASP A 126 -2.45 -15.08 13.82
N SER A 127 -3.56 -14.34 13.80
CA SER A 127 -3.57 -12.91 13.44
C SER A 127 -2.81 -12.00 14.39
N GLU A 128 -2.51 -12.46 15.62
CA GLU A 128 -1.72 -11.69 16.59
C GLU A 128 -0.21 -11.88 16.41
N THR A 129 0.22 -12.78 15.50
CA THR A 129 1.64 -13.08 15.28
C THR A 129 2.27 -12.17 14.23
N ALA A 130 3.57 -11.91 14.38
CA ALA A 130 4.37 -11.21 13.37
C ALA A 130 4.38 -11.96 12.03
N GLU A 131 4.26 -13.29 12.06
CA GLU A 131 4.16 -14.14 10.88
C GLU A 131 2.99 -13.72 9.98
N PHE A 132 1.81 -13.46 10.56
CA PHE A 132 0.62 -13.01 9.82
C PHE A 132 0.91 -11.71 9.05
N GLY A 133 1.52 -10.73 9.72
CA GLY A 133 1.91 -9.46 9.09
C GLY A 133 2.93 -9.63 7.96
N SER A 134 3.87 -10.58 8.12
CA SER A 134 4.90 -10.89 7.11
C SER A 134 4.34 -11.56 5.84
N LEU A 135 3.17 -12.19 5.96
CA LEU A 135 2.46 -12.89 4.89
C LEU A 135 1.42 -12.00 4.19
N LEU A 136 1.30 -10.73 4.59
CA LEU A 136 0.55 -9.71 3.86
C LEU A 136 1.48 -8.89 2.97
N PRO A 137 0.96 -8.22 1.91
CA PRO A 137 1.75 -7.23 1.19
C PRO A 137 2.28 -6.16 2.16
N SER A 138 3.47 -5.61 1.87
CA SER A 138 4.05 -4.50 2.64
C SER A 138 3.42 -3.16 2.27
N LEU A 139 3.00 -3.01 1.01
CA LEU A 139 2.42 -1.79 0.46
C LEU A 139 1.47 -2.17 -0.68
N LEU A 140 0.29 -1.56 -0.71
CA LEU A 140 -0.63 -1.60 -1.84
C LEU A 140 -0.65 -0.24 -2.53
N ILE A 141 -0.28 -0.24 -3.81
CA ILE A 141 -0.29 0.95 -4.65
C ILE A 141 -1.42 0.82 -5.67
N GLY A 142 -2.42 1.69 -5.58
CA GLY A 142 -3.40 1.89 -6.64
C GLY A 142 -2.88 2.94 -7.61
N TYR A 143 -2.98 2.71 -8.92
CA TYR A 143 -2.70 3.73 -9.93
C TYR A 143 -3.94 3.99 -10.77
N THR A 144 -4.26 5.27 -10.97
CA THR A 144 -5.36 5.71 -11.82
C THR A 144 -4.94 6.95 -12.60
N SER A 145 -5.46 7.09 -13.82
CA SER A 145 -5.34 8.34 -14.59
C SER A 145 -6.33 9.41 -14.12
N GLY A 146 -6.76 9.40 -12.86
CA GLY A 146 -7.61 10.44 -12.25
C GLY A 146 -9.11 10.33 -12.48
N ASP A 147 -9.60 9.43 -13.34
CA ASP A 147 -11.03 9.39 -13.74
C ASP A 147 -11.82 8.24 -13.08
N ASN A 148 -11.24 7.59 -12.07
CA ASN A 148 -11.82 6.40 -11.43
C ASN A 148 -12.06 6.64 -9.93
N GLU A 149 -13.12 7.39 -9.62
CA GLU A 149 -13.50 7.76 -8.25
C GLU A 149 -13.72 6.52 -7.37
N THR A 150 -14.26 5.44 -7.93
CA THR A 150 -14.62 4.21 -7.19
C THR A 150 -13.40 3.53 -6.55
N LEU A 151 -12.24 3.52 -7.22
CA LEU A 151 -11.03 2.89 -6.69
C LEU A 151 -10.45 3.66 -5.49
N SER A 152 -10.76 4.95 -5.34
CA SER A 152 -10.05 5.84 -4.42
C SER A 152 -10.43 5.66 -2.95
N MET A 153 -11.65 5.19 -2.66
CA MET A 153 -12.22 5.16 -1.31
C MET A 153 -11.37 4.44 -0.25
N PRO A 154 -10.92 3.19 -0.44
CA PRO A 154 -10.13 2.51 0.59
C PRO A 154 -8.80 3.22 0.89
N PHE A 155 -8.18 3.82 -0.14
CA PHE A 155 -6.94 4.59 -0.01
C PHE A 155 -7.17 5.92 0.72
N LEU A 156 -8.27 6.62 0.41
CA LEU A 156 -8.65 7.87 1.09
C LEU A 156 -8.92 7.63 2.58
N LEU A 157 -9.58 6.53 2.92
CA LEU A 157 -9.85 6.16 4.32
C LEU A 157 -8.56 5.85 5.08
N SER A 158 -7.64 5.09 4.49
CA SER A 158 -6.31 4.81 5.07
C SER A 158 -5.52 6.12 5.27
N ARG A 159 -5.50 7.00 4.25
CA ARG A 159 -4.83 8.32 4.32
C ARG A 159 -5.43 9.23 5.39
N ALA A 160 -6.75 9.29 5.50
CA ALA A 160 -7.42 10.08 6.52
C ALA A 160 -7.06 9.58 7.93
N GLY A 161 -7.08 8.26 8.15
CA GLY A 161 -6.70 7.67 9.44
C GLY A 161 -5.26 7.98 9.86
N TYR A 162 -4.33 8.04 8.91
CA TYR A 162 -2.96 8.47 9.19
C TYR A 162 -2.84 9.95 9.48
N ALA A 163 -3.50 10.81 8.68
CA ALA A 163 -3.50 12.24 8.90
C ALA A 163 -4.05 12.60 10.30
N ASP A 164 -5.13 11.95 10.72
CA ASP A 164 -5.69 12.06 12.08
C ASP A 164 -4.65 11.63 13.13
N GLY A 165 -3.94 10.52 12.88
CA GLY A 165 -2.88 10.02 13.75
C GLY A 165 -1.72 11.00 13.92
N VAL A 166 -1.23 11.58 12.82
CA VAL A 166 -0.14 12.57 12.82
C VAL A 166 -0.57 13.85 13.52
N ALA A 167 -1.78 14.34 13.24
CA ALA A 167 -2.31 15.54 13.88
C ALA A 167 -2.42 15.36 15.40
N ASN A 168 -2.95 14.22 15.85
CA ASN A 168 -3.05 13.92 17.27
C ASN A 168 -1.68 13.76 17.95
N ALA A 169 -0.74 13.07 17.30
CA ALA A 169 0.63 12.92 17.81
C ALA A 169 1.33 14.29 17.95
N ALA A 170 1.18 15.18 16.96
CA ALA A 170 1.72 16.52 17.01
C ALA A 170 1.10 17.38 18.13
N LEU A 171 -0.21 17.28 18.36
CA LEU A 171 -0.90 17.99 19.44
C LEU A 171 -0.53 17.48 20.84
N GLN A 172 -0.22 16.19 20.96
CA GLN A 172 0.10 15.54 22.23
C GLN A 172 1.60 15.38 22.48
N GLU A 173 2.45 15.88 21.59
CA GLU A 173 3.90 15.65 21.58
C GLU A 173 4.27 14.15 21.69
N ALA A 174 3.44 13.29 21.10
CA ALA A 174 3.61 11.85 21.12
C ALA A 174 4.47 11.36 19.96
N GLU A 175 4.80 10.07 19.98
CA GLU A 175 5.50 9.41 18.88
C GLU A 175 4.64 9.43 17.60
N LEU A 176 5.30 9.59 16.45
CA LEU A 176 4.62 9.62 15.17
C LEU A 176 3.99 8.24 14.88
N PRO A 177 2.79 8.21 14.27
CA PRO A 177 2.20 6.96 13.85
C PRO A 177 3.07 6.27 12.78
N PRO A 178 3.03 4.92 12.70
CA PRO A 178 3.69 4.18 11.63
C PRO A 178 3.13 4.57 10.25
N ASP A 179 3.95 4.37 9.22
CA ASP A 179 3.62 4.72 7.84
C ASP A 179 2.43 3.94 7.29
N ASN A 180 1.70 4.57 6.37
CA ASN A 180 0.55 3.95 5.71
C ASN A 180 0.96 2.85 4.74
N ARG A 181 0.16 1.78 4.71
CA ARG A 181 0.32 0.63 3.79
C ARG A 181 -0.44 0.77 2.48
N MET A 182 -1.14 1.88 2.27
CA MET A 182 -1.92 2.13 1.06
C MET A 182 -1.57 3.48 0.45
N LEU A 183 -1.28 3.49 -0.85
CA LEU A 183 -1.03 4.70 -1.62
C LEU A 183 -1.85 4.68 -2.90
N LEU A 184 -2.62 5.74 -3.14
CA LEU A 184 -3.24 5.97 -4.44
C LEU A 184 -2.39 6.98 -5.21
N ILE A 185 -1.99 6.58 -6.41
CA ILE A 185 -1.29 7.42 -7.38
C ILE A 185 -2.28 7.84 -8.46
N ASP A 186 -2.51 9.14 -8.55
CA ASP A 186 -3.36 9.84 -9.50
C ASP A 186 -2.58 11.00 -10.14
N TYR A 187 -3.24 11.80 -11.00
CA TYR A 187 -2.58 12.94 -11.63
C TYR A 187 -1.97 13.94 -10.64
N GLY A 188 -2.58 14.16 -9.46
CA GLY A 188 -2.06 15.09 -8.47
C GLY A 188 -0.83 14.55 -7.74
N THR A 189 -0.92 13.32 -7.25
CA THR A 189 0.14 12.64 -6.49
C THR A 189 1.32 12.19 -7.36
N ASN A 190 1.13 12.00 -8.67
CA ASN A 190 2.24 11.73 -9.61
C ASN A 190 3.34 12.80 -9.53
N LEU A 191 2.98 14.07 -9.35
CA LEU A 191 3.95 15.16 -9.22
C LEU A 191 4.74 15.07 -7.91
N GLU A 192 4.07 14.69 -6.82
CA GLU A 192 4.71 14.50 -5.52
C GLU A 192 5.75 13.36 -5.58
N VAL A 193 5.40 12.25 -6.24
CA VAL A 193 6.31 11.11 -6.47
C VAL A 193 7.52 11.54 -7.31
N LEU A 194 7.30 12.31 -8.38
CA LEU A 194 8.39 12.84 -9.19
C LEU A 194 9.32 13.73 -8.36
N PHE A 195 8.76 14.66 -7.59
CA PHE A 195 9.52 15.56 -6.74
C PHE A 195 10.33 14.81 -5.68
N ALA A 196 9.72 13.83 -5.00
CA ALA A 196 10.39 12.99 -4.01
C ALA A 196 11.58 12.24 -4.61
N ASN A 197 11.40 11.65 -5.80
CA ASN A 197 12.50 10.98 -6.50
C ASN A 197 13.61 11.97 -6.90
N LEU A 198 13.27 13.17 -7.37
CA LEU A 198 14.28 14.18 -7.70
C LEU A 198 15.03 14.69 -6.46
N MET A 199 14.38 14.77 -5.29
CA MET A 199 15.01 15.25 -4.06
C MET A 199 15.84 14.17 -3.35
N LEU A 200 15.33 12.94 -3.28
CA LEU A 200 15.81 11.91 -2.35
C LEU A 200 16.54 10.74 -3.02
N SER A 201 16.37 10.53 -4.34
CA SER A 201 16.99 9.39 -5.03
C SER A 201 18.48 9.60 -5.32
N SER A 202 19.17 8.54 -5.74
CA SER A 202 20.58 8.60 -6.12
C SER A 202 20.82 9.54 -7.32
N ALA A 203 22.04 10.06 -7.47
CA ALA A 203 22.41 10.89 -8.63
C ALA A 203 22.12 10.18 -9.98
N THR A 204 22.36 8.87 -10.04
CA THR A 204 22.09 8.04 -11.23
C THR A 204 20.59 8.00 -11.54
N SER A 205 19.76 7.74 -10.53
CA SER A 205 18.30 7.69 -10.67
C SER A 205 17.72 9.04 -11.11
N ARG A 206 18.18 10.14 -10.48
CA ARG A 206 17.77 11.50 -10.87
C ARG A 206 18.11 11.81 -12.32
N LYS A 207 19.33 11.48 -12.74
CA LYS A 207 19.78 11.70 -14.12
C LYS A 207 18.90 10.93 -15.12
N ALA A 208 18.64 9.64 -14.86
CA ALA A 208 17.78 8.83 -15.71
C ALA A 208 16.35 9.40 -15.80
N ILE A 209 15.77 9.86 -14.69
CA ILE A 209 14.43 10.49 -14.68
C ILE A 209 14.43 11.75 -15.54
N LEU A 210 15.45 12.60 -15.41
CA LEU A 210 15.55 13.85 -16.18
C LEU A 210 15.78 13.59 -17.68
N GLU A 211 16.53 12.56 -18.04
CA GLU A 211 16.79 12.17 -19.44
C GLU A 211 15.54 11.59 -20.13
N HIS A 212 14.71 10.86 -19.38
CA HIS A 212 13.51 10.21 -19.92
C HIS A 212 12.24 11.06 -19.83
N ALA A 213 12.26 12.20 -19.14
CA ALA A 213 11.14 13.15 -19.11
C ALA A 213 11.15 13.98 -20.41
N PRO A 214 10.32 13.65 -21.41
CA PRO A 214 10.31 14.38 -22.67
C PRO A 214 9.50 15.66 -22.44
N PHE A 215 10.16 16.81 -22.56
CA PHE A 215 9.55 18.15 -22.52
C PHE A 215 9.04 18.64 -21.14
N ALA A 216 9.92 19.25 -20.33
CA ALA A 216 9.57 20.38 -19.41
C ALA A 216 10.73 20.83 -18.49
N ILE A 217 11.83 20.10 -18.38
CA ILE A 217 12.82 20.34 -17.29
C ILE A 217 14.05 21.16 -17.75
N SER A 218 14.06 21.65 -18.99
CA SER A 218 15.19 22.44 -19.51
C SER A 218 15.48 23.73 -18.70
N PRO A 219 14.49 24.44 -18.11
CA PRO A 219 14.79 25.56 -17.20
C PRO A 219 15.06 25.12 -15.75
N LEU A 220 14.62 23.93 -15.35
CA LEU A 220 14.73 23.43 -13.97
C LEU A 220 16.07 22.74 -13.69
N ALA A 221 16.72 22.16 -14.69
CA ALA A 221 18.07 21.61 -14.55
C ALA A 221 19.07 22.68 -14.05
N ASP A 222 18.94 23.92 -14.53
CA ASP A 222 19.76 25.05 -14.07
C ASP A 222 19.36 25.53 -12.66
N VAL A 223 18.06 25.57 -12.33
CA VAL A 223 17.55 25.96 -11.00
C VAL A 223 18.00 24.98 -9.90
N TRP A 224 18.07 23.68 -10.19
CA TRP A 224 18.45 22.65 -9.22
C TRP A 224 19.95 22.64 -8.89
N SER A 225 20.80 23.19 -9.75
CA SER A 225 22.19 23.47 -9.40
C SER A 225 22.34 24.61 -8.37
N GLY A 226 21.30 25.44 -8.20
CA GLY A 226 21.27 26.59 -7.28
C GLY A 226 20.44 26.38 -6.00
N LEU A 227 19.62 25.34 -5.90
CA LEU A 227 18.77 25.08 -4.73
C LEU A 227 19.59 24.47 -3.59
N ARG A 228 20.42 25.28 -2.92
CA ARG A 228 20.86 25.00 -1.55
C ARG A 228 19.64 25.16 -0.66
N ILE A 229 19.09 24.06 -0.15
CA ILE A 229 18.21 24.11 1.03
C ILE A 229 19.07 24.68 2.16
N LEU A 230 18.99 26.00 2.36
CA LEU A 230 19.55 26.64 3.52
C LEU A 230 18.74 26.16 4.71
N PRO A 231 19.38 25.58 5.75
CA PRO A 231 18.65 25.15 6.93
C PRO A 231 17.93 26.36 7.52
N HIS A 232 16.69 26.14 7.94
CA HIS A 232 15.86 27.14 8.62
C HIS A 232 16.68 27.84 9.72
N PRO A 233 16.63 29.18 9.88
CA PRO A 233 17.51 29.95 10.77
C PRO A 233 17.46 29.51 12.25
N VAL A 234 16.41 28.79 12.64
CA VAL A 234 16.26 28.17 13.97
C VAL A 234 17.26 27.03 14.21
N LEU A 235 17.64 26.26 13.17
CA LEU A 235 18.62 25.17 13.28
C LEU A 235 20.07 25.67 13.35
N LEU A 236 20.36 26.85 12.79
CA LEU A 236 21.68 27.49 12.86
C LEU A 236 22.01 28.03 14.26
N ARG A 237 21.02 28.59 14.98
CA ARG A 237 21.20 29.07 16.36
C ARG A 237 21.56 27.97 17.37
N ARG A 238 21.04 26.74 17.21
CA ARG A 238 21.39 25.62 18.09
C ARG A 238 22.82 25.12 17.89
N ARG A 239 23.39 25.24 16.68
CA ARG A 239 24.78 24.83 16.41
C ARG A 239 25.81 25.85 16.92
N GLN A 240 25.51 27.15 16.92
CA GLN A 240 26.42 28.17 17.48
C GLN A 240 26.49 28.09 19.01
N ASN A 241 25.35 27.96 19.70
CA ASN A 241 25.35 27.85 21.17
C ASN A 241 26.02 26.57 21.70
N ALA A 242 26.05 25.49 20.90
CA ALA A 242 26.76 24.25 21.26
C ALA A 242 28.28 24.33 21.01
N ALA A 243 28.73 25.24 20.14
CA ALA A 243 30.14 25.49 19.88
C ALA A 243 30.76 26.46 20.90
N ASP A 244 29.99 27.49 21.31
CA ASP A 244 30.46 28.49 22.28
C ASP A 244 30.48 27.97 23.74
N GLY A 245 29.74 26.89 24.05
CA GLY A 245 29.72 26.25 25.37
C GLY A 245 30.90 25.32 25.69
N LYS A 246 31.90 25.19 24.79
CA LYS A 246 33.11 24.37 25.01
C LYS A 246 34.41 25.16 25.16
N ALA A 247 34.35 26.49 25.24
CA ALA A 247 35.52 27.36 25.36
C ALA A 247 35.56 28.17 26.66
N SER A 248 35.11 27.59 27.78
CA SER A 248 35.34 28.16 29.12
C SER A 248 35.71 27.06 30.12
N SER A 249 36.99 26.69 30.10
CA SER A 249 37.75 26.16 31.24
C SER A 249 39.16 26.72 31.13
#